data_AF-A0A447PNW1-F1
#
_entry.id   AF-A0A447PNW1-F1
#
_cell.length_a   1.000
_cell.length_b   1.000
_cell.length_c   1.000
_cell.angle_alpha   90.00
_cell.angle_beta   90.00
_cell.angle_gamma   90.00
#
_symmetry.space_group_name_H-M   'P 1'
#
loop_
_entity.id
_entity.type
_entity.pdbx_description
1 polymer ?
#
loop_
_entity_poly.entity_id
_entity_poly.type
_entity_poly.pdbx_seq_one_letter_code
_entity_poly.pdbx_strand_id
1 'polypeptide(L)'
;MMPTSYVRLSAGREQMNEQTQAMCFMAGANSIFYGCKLLTTPNPAEDKDLQLFRKLGLNPQQTRVLAGDNEQQQRLEQTLMTPDTDDYYNAAAL
;
A
#
# COMPACT_ATOMS: atom_id res chain seq x y z
N MET A 1 15.69 9.47 -13.23
CA MET A 1 14.50 9.95 -12.48
C MET A 1 13.32 9.04 -12.80
N MET A 2 12.41 8.78 -11.85
CA MET A 2 11.29 7.83 -11.99
C MET A 2 9.94 8.52 -11.71
N PRO A 3 9.30 9.18 -12.70
CA PRO A 3 8.11 10.01 -12.47
C PRO A 3 6.84 9.25 -12.07
N THR A 4 6.72 7.98 -12.47
CA THR A 4 5.54 7.14 -12.20
C THR A 4 5.67 6.33 -10.91
N SER A 5 6.84 6.35 -10.27
CA SER A 5 7.12 5.53 -9.10
C SER A 5 6.58 6.14 -7.83
N TYR A 6 6.19 5.29 -6.88
CA TYR A 6 5.96 5.74 -5.51
C TYR A 6 7.29 5.93 -4.80
N VAL A 7 7.51 7.13 -4.27
CA VAL A 7 8.64 7.45 -3.41
C VAL A 7 8.15 7.40 -1.96
N ARG A 8 8.63 6.40 -1.22
CA ARG A 8 8.21 6.15 0.16
C ARG A 8 9.13 6.86 1.16
N LEU A 9 8.58 7.84 1.89
CA LEU A 9 9.22 8.39 3.07
C LEU A 9 9.15 7.34 4.19
N SER A 10 10.27 6.68 4.44
CA SER A 10 10.34 5.42 5.18
C SER A 10 10.84 5.63 6.62
N ALA A 11 12.00 5.06 6.97
CA ALA A 11 12.58 5.14 8.30
C ALA A 11 13.03 6.57 8.66
N GLY A 12 13.02 6.88 9.95
CA GLY A 12 13.49 8.18 10.49
C GLY A 12 12.41 9.25 10.63
N ARG A 13 11.17 9.01 10.18
CA ARG A 13 10.06 9.98 10.32
C ARG A 13 9.80 10.43 11.74
N GLU A 14 10.01 9.53 12.71
CA GLU A 14 9.85 9.86 14.13
C GLU A 14 10.81 10.97 14.59
N GLN A 15 11.99 11.04 13.99
CA GLN A 15 13.02 12.05 14.28
C GLN A 15 12.84 13.32 13.44
N MET A 16 11.97 13.30 12.43
CA MET A 16 11.70 14.44 11.56
C MET A 16 10.59 15.31 12.14
N ASN A 17 10.81 16.63 12.16
CA ASN A 17 9.75 17.58 12.48
C ASN A 17 8.68 17.62 11.35
N GLU A 18 7.51 18.20 11.66
CA GLU A 18 6.38 18.27 10.72
C GLU A 18 6.75 19.00 9.42
N GLN A 19 7.57 20.04 9.51
CA GLN A 19 7.97 20.89 8.38
C GLN A 19 8.85 20.10 7.40
N THR A 20 9.78 19.30 7.90
CA THR A 20 10.62 18.41 7.09
C THR A 20 9.76 17.38 6.38
N GLN A 21 8.81 16.76 7.09
CA GLN A 21 7.90 15.80 6.45
C GLN A 21 7.04 16.47 5.36
N ALA A 22 6.51 17.67 5.63
CA ALA A 22 5.77 18.46 4.65
C ALA A 22 6.62 18.77 3.40
N MET A 23 7.88 19.15 3.61
CA MET A 23 8.83 19.39 2.51
C MET A 23 9.10 18.12 1.71
N CYS A 24 9.21 16.95 2.35
CA CYS A 24 9.36 15.66 1.65
C CYS A 24 8.15 15.36 0.75
N PHE A 25 6.92 15.60 1.22
CA PHE A 25 5.72 15.44 0.40
C PHE A 25 5.71 16.42 -0.79
N MET A 26 6.09 17.67 -0.56
CA MET A 26 6.21 18.67 -1.63
C MET A 26 7.31 18.32 -2.65
N ALA A 27 8.39 17.67 -2.21
CA ALA A 27 9.48 17.21 -3.06
C ALA A 27 9.15 15.95 -3.88
N GLY A 28 7.99 15.32 -3.67
CA GLY A 28 7.50 14.17 -4.44
C GLY A 28 7.41 12.85 -3.69
N ALA A 29 7.64 12.83 -2.37
CA ALA A 29 7.26 11.66 -1.58
C ALA A 29 5.73 11.50 -1.58
N ASN A 30 5.24 10.28 -1.81
CA ASN A 30 3.81 9.99 -1.95
C ASN A 30 3.41 8.64 -1.30
N SER A 31 4.23 8.11 -0.40
CA SER A 31 3.95 6.90 0.38
C SER A 31 4.65 6.95 1.74
N ILE A 32 4.06 6.36 2.77
CA ILE A 32 4.66 6.20 4.11
C ILE A 32 4.33 4.83 4.71
N PHE A 33 5.03 4.45 5.78
CA PHE A 33 4.55 3.41 6.71
C PHE A 33 3.61 4.04 7.74
N TYR A 34 2.42 3.45 7.88
CA TYR A 34 1.38 3.85 8.82
C TYR A 34 1.23 2.80 9.92
N GLY A 35 1.18 3.23 11.18
CA GLY A 35 1.10 2.35 12.37
C GLY A 35 2.14 2.72 13.44
N CYS A 36 2.01 2.18 14.65
CA CYS A 36 2.86 2.57 15.79
C CYS A 36 4.33 2.10 15.74
N LYS A 37 4.66 1.09 14.92
CA LYS A 37 6.01 0.53 14.82
C LYS A 37 6.35 0.07 13.41
N LEU A 38 7.65 0.11 13.09
CA LEU A 38 8.22 -0.57 11.94
C LEU A 38 8.60 -2.01 12.33
N LEU A 39 9.50 -2.63 11.57
CA LEU A 39 9.96 -4.00 11.81
C LEU A 39 10.66 -4.15 13.16
N THR A 40 11.53 -3.20 13.52
CA THR A 40 12.34 -3.25 14.76
C THR A 40 12.42 -1.91 15.49
N THR A 41 11.90 -0.83 14.90
CA THR A 41 12.05 0.53 15.42
C THR A 41 10.68 1.22 15.59
N PRO A 42 10.60 2.25 16.45
CA PRO A 42 9.40 3.08 16.59
C PRO A 42 9.05 3.82 15.28
N ASN A 43 7.76 4.03 15.05
CA ASN A 43 7.22 4.84 13.96
C ASN A 43 6.33 5.95 14.57
N PRO A 44 6.09 7.08 13.87
CA PRO A 44 5.09 8.05 14.30
C PRO A 44 3.75 7.38 14.61
N ALA A 45 3.14 7.82 15.71
CA ALA A 45 1.80 7.38 16.08
C ALA A 45 0.79 7.73 14.98
N GLU A 46 -0.20 6.86 14.79
CA GLU A 46 -1.25 6.99 13.79
C GLU A 46 -1.96 8.35 13.82
N ASP A 47 -2.30 8.82 15.03
CA ASP A 47 -2.96 10.12 15.23
C ASP A 47 -2.11 11.30 14.74
N LYS A 48 -0.78 11.22 14.91
CA LYS A 48 0.17 12.26 14.48
C LYS A 48 0.22 12.34 12.95
N ASP A 49 0.22 11.18 12.29
CA ASP A 49 0.19 11.08 10.83
C ASP A 49 -1.13 11.61 10.25
N LEU A 50 -2.25 11.23 10.85
CA LEU A 50 -3.57 11.73 10.47
C LEU A 50 -3.69 13.24 10.65
N GLN A 51 -3.15 13.78 11.74
CA GLN A 51 -3.16 15.23 11.99
C GLN A 51 -2.32 15.97 10.96
N LEU A 52 -1.11 15.49 10.67
CA LEU A 52 -0.24 16.07 9.64
C LEU A 52 -0.92 16.05 8.26
N PHE A 53 -1.54 14.92 7.89
CA PHE A 53 -2.23 14.79 6.61
C PHE A 53 -3.39 15.76 6.48
N ARG A 54 -4.18 15.93 7.55
CA ARG A 54 -5.25 16.95 7.59
C ARG A 54 -4.70 18.37 7.44
N LYS A 55 -3.60 18.71 8.12
CA LYS A 55 -2.95 20.03 7.97
C LYS A 55 -2.48 20.30 6.55
N LEU A 56 -1.94 19.27 5.88
CA LEU A 56 -1.41 19.36 4.52
C LEU A 56 -2.48 19.17 3.43
N GLY A 57 -3.72 18.80 3.79
CA GLY A 57 -4.78 18.49 2.83
C GLY A 57 -4.53 17.20 2.03
N LEU A 58 -3.73 16.27 2.57
CA LEU A 58 -3.40 15.00 1.93
C LEU A 58 -4.45 13.94 2.26
N ASN A 59 -4.85 13.17 1.25
CA ASN A 59 -5.81 12.08 1.40
C ASN A 59 -5.14 10.73 1.14
N PRO A 60 -5.54 9.67 1.86
CA PRO A 60 -5.11 8.32 1.53
C PRO A 60 -5.61 7.96 0.13
N GLN A 61 -4.75 7.29 -0.63
CA GLN A 61 -5.13 6.78 -1.94
C GLN A 61 -6.20 5.69 -1.77
N GLN A 62 -7.36 5.90 -2.39
CA GLN A 62 -8.42 4.92 -2.39
C GLN A 62 -8.06 3.79 -3.37
N THR A 63 -7.77 2.61 -2.83
CA THR A 63 -7.69 1.39 -3.64
C THR A 63 -9.10 0.84 -3.80
N ARG A 64 -9.62 0.85 -5.03
CA ARG A 64 -10.93 0.25 -5.33
C ARG A 64 -10.81 -1.27 -5.22
N VAL A 65 -11.45 -1.85 -4.21
CA VAL A 65 -11.66 -3.30 -4.15
C VAL A 65 -12.86 -3.60 -5.05
N LEU A 66 -12.62 -4.22 -6.21
CA LEU A 66 -13.63 -4.42 -7.25
C LEU A 66 -14.61 -5.55 -6.94
N ALA A 67 -14.25 -6.47 -6.06
CA ALA A 67 -15.04 -7.61 -5.64
C ALA A 67 -14.67 -7.95 -4.19
N GLY A 68 -15.65 -8.24 -3.34
CA GLY A 68 -15.37 -8.63 -1.95
C GLY A 68 -14.59 -9.95 -1.89
N ASP A 69 -13.90 -10.21 -0.78
CA ASP A 69 -13.04 -11.39 -0.63
C ASP A 69 -13.75 -12.71 -1.02
N ASN A 70 -15.02 -12.86 -0.66
CA ASN A 70 -15.85 -14.00 -1.02
C ASN A 70 -16.07 -14.15 -2.54
N GLU A 71 -16.32 -13.05 -3.25
CA GLU A 71 -16.56 -13.07 -4.70
C GLU A 71 -15.27 -13.36 -5.46
N GLN A 72 -14.13 -12.87 -4.97
CA GLN A 72 -12.81 -13.22 -5.49
C GLN A 72 -12.52 -14.70 -5.28
N GLN A 73 -12.78 -15.21 -4.07
CA GLN A 73 -12.54 -16.61 -3.73
C GLN A 73 -13.38 -17.55 -4.61
N GLN A 74 -14.67 -17.28 -4.77
CA GLN A 74 -15.55 -18.04 -5.67
C GLN A 74 -15.06 -18.02 -7.13
N ARG A 75 -14.57 -16.86 -7.62
CA ARG A 75 -14.04 -16.75 -8.99
C ARG A 75 -12.75 -17.56 -9.16
N LEU A 76 -11.83 -17.49 -8.20
CA LEU A 76 -10.61 -18.29 -8.22
C LEU A 76 -10.94 -19.79 -8.17
N GLU A 77 -11.88 -20.19 -7.32
CA GLU A 77 -12.35 -21.58 -7.24
C GLU A 77 -12.93 -22.04 -8.59
N GLN A 78 -13.78 -21.25 -9.24
CA GLN A 78 -14.31 -21.56 -10.58
C GLN A 78 -13.22 -21.70 -11.64
N THR A 79 -12.22 -20.82 -11.64
CA THR A 79 -11.08 -20.90 -12.57
C THR A 79 -10.26 -22.16 -12.33
N LEU A 80 -9.98 -22.52 -11.07
CA LEU A 80 -9.22 -23.73 -10.74
C LEU A 80 -9.98 -25.02 -11.12
N MET A 81 -11.32 -24.99 -11.09
CA MET A 81 -12.18 -26.11 -11.50
C MET A 81 -12.21 -26.35 -13.01
N THR A 82 -11.54 -25.51 -13.82
CA THR A 82 -11.38 -25.71 -15.28
C THR A 82 -9.90 -25.99 -15.55
N PRO A 83 -9.42 -27.25 -15.39
CA PRO A 83 -7.99 -27.52 -15.19
C PRO A 83 -7.14 -27.35 -16.44
N ASP A 84 -7.77 -27.41 -17.63
CA ASP A 84 -7.09 -27.35 -18.92
C ASP A 84 -7.63 -26.14 -19.69
N THR A 85 -6.79 -25.12 -19.79
CA THR A 85 -7.06 -23.87 -20.52
C THR A 85 -5.85 -23.55 -21.39
N ASP A 86 -6.03 -22.75 -22.44
CA ASP A 86 -4.94 -22.40 -23.36
C ASP A 86 -3.69 -21.83 -22.66
N ASP A 87 -3.87 -21.22 -21.47
CA ASP A 87 -2.80 -20.63 -20.66
C ASP A 87 -2.20 -21.57 -19.60
N TYR A 88 -2.85 -22.70 -19.27
CA TYR A 88 -2.46 -23.57 -18.15
C TYR A 88 -2.67 -25.06 -18.44
N TYR A 89 -1.58 -25.83 -18.31
CA TYR A 89 -1.54 -27.29 -18.52
C TYR A 89 -1.79 -28.07 -17.22
N ASN A 90 -2.71 -29.04 -17.25
CA ASN A 90 -3.01 -29.92 -16.12
C ASN A 90 -2.09 -31.17 -16.07
N ALA A 91 -1.05 -31.12 -15.23
CA ALA A 91 -0.13 -32.24 -15.05
C ALA A 91 -0.68 -33.45 -14.27
N ALA A 92 -1.88 -33.35 -13.66
CA ALA A 92 -2.51 -34.43 -12.90
C ALA A 92 -3.42 -35.33 -13.75
N ALA A 93 -3.55 -35.07 -15.05
CA ALA A 93 -4.39 -35.83 -15.99
C ALA A 93 -3.68 -37.03 -16.65
N LEU A 94 -2.49 -37.42 -16.17
CA LEU A 94 -1.71 -38.59 -16.64
C LEU A 94 -1.97 -39.83 -15.78
#